data_AF-A0A9P7NAK4-F1
#
_entry.id   AF-A0A9P7NAK4-F1
#
_cell.length_a   1.000
_cell.length_b   1.000
_cell.length_c   1.000
_cell.angle_alpha   90.00
_cell.angle_beta   90.00
_cell.angle_gamma   90.00
#
_symmetry.space_group_name_H-M   'P 1'
#
loop_
_entity.id
_entity.type
_entity.pdbx_description
1 polymer ?
#
loop_
_entity_poly.entity_id
_entity_poly.type
_entity_poly.pdbx_seq_one_letter_code
_entity_poly.pdbx_strand_id
1 'polypeptide(L)'
;MRLANLFTSLLLGFSVTGISLAEPLDGPGELQDRSAILDARGLNLKIATEPNKDATCPQRARAGNFGPYAQHKYTKNQIKVAFVAGAKLAADGKQVGDRKYPHEFGNAERLPFPCGKNKMEFPIQTDNQVYRGGNSGNIPDRVVFEWRKTKKDFIVRYCGVMRHGTGRDFLRCN
;
A
#
# COMPACT_ATOMS: atom_id res chain seq x y z
N MET A 1 -4.75 -58.31 58.38
CA MET A 1 -5.01 -57.11 59.22
C MET A 1 -3.87 -56.12 58.99
N ARG A 2 -4.22 -54.82 58.81
CA ARG A 2 -3.36 -53.63 58.64
C ARG A 2 -2.68 -53.46 57.28
N LEU A 3 -2.60 -52.26 56.72
CA LEU A 3 -3.44 -51.07 56.63
C LEU A 3 -2.74 -50.24 55.54
N ALA A 4 -3.52 -49.73 54.60
CA ALA A 4 -3.03 -48.92 53.49
C ALA A 4 -2.29 -47.66 54.00
N ASN A 5 -1.27 -47.23 53.27
CA ASN A 5 -0.89 -45.82 53.26
C ASN A 5 -0.68 -45.37 51.81
N LEU A 6 -1.55 -44.43 51.45
CA LEU A 6 -1.55 -43.63 50.23
C LEU A 6 -0.28 -42.81 50.14
N PHE A 7 0.32 -42.76 48.95
CA PHE A 7 1.09 -41.62 48.49
C PHE A 7 0.45 -41.11 47.21
N THR A 8 -0.15 -39.93 47.31
CA THR A 8 -0.74 -39.18 46.21
C THR A 8 0.24 -38.10 45.76
N SER A 9 0.22 -37.85 44.45
CA SER A 9 0.72 -36.66 43.73
C SER A 9 2.18 -36.69 43.26
N LEU A 10 2.37 -36.79 41.94
CA LEU A 10 3.03 -35.72 41.19
C LEU A 10 2.67 -35.77 39.69
N LEU A 11 2.55 -34.57 39.11
CA LEU A 11 2.16 -34.23 37.75
C LEU A 11 3.03 -34.88 36.66
N LEU A 12 2.47 -34.94 35.44
CA LEU A 12 3.06 -34.71 34.10
C LEU A 12 2.09 -35.38 33.09
N GLY A 13 1.68 -34.84 31.96
CA GLY A 13 1.94 -33.63 31.21
C GLY A 13 1.15 -33.83 29.90
N PHE A 14 0.42 -32.81 29.45
CA PHE A 14 -0.33 -32.88 28.19
C PHE A 14 0.65 -33.02 27.03
N SER A 15 0.47 -34.05 26.19
CA SER A 15 1.09 -34.11 24.87
C SER A 15 0.00 -34.41 23.85
N VAL A 16 -0.48 -33.36 23.18
CA VAL A 16 -1.30 -33.48 21.96
C VAL A 16 -0.36 -33.22 20.80
N THR A 17 0.23 -34.28 20.24
CA THR A 17 0.93 -34.19 18.96
C THR A 17 -0.11 -34.27 17.85
N GLY A 18 -0.64 -33.12 17.45
CA GLY A 18 -1.35 -32.97 16.18
C GLY A 18 -0.34 -32.99 15.04
N ILE A 19 -0.25 -34.09 14.30
CA ILE A 19 0.49 -34.17 13.04
C ILE A 19 -0.46 -33.65 11.95
N SER A 20 -0.25 -32.40 11.53
CA SER A 20 -0.87 -31.87 10.32
C SER A 20 -0.03 -32.32 9.13
N LEU A 21 -0.53 -33.29 8.36
CA LEU A 21 0.05 -33.63 7.06
C LEU A 21 -0.27 -32.49 6.09
N ALA A 22 0.75 -31.74 5.69
CA ALA A 22 0.68 -30.81 4.58
C ALA A 22 0.73 -31.61 3.28
N GLU A 23 -0.30 -31.49 2.45
CA GLU A 23 -0.27 -32.00 1.08
C GLU A 23 0.59 -31.08 0.20
N PRO A 24 1.49 -31.63 -0.64
CA PRO A 24 2.28 -30.83 -1.56
C PRO A 24 1.48 -30.61 -2.85
N LEU A 25 1.11 -29.36 -3.13
CA LEU A 25 0.60 -28.97 -4.44
C LEU A 25 1.78 -28.51 -5.31
N ASP A 26 2.46 -29.46 -5.93
CA ASP A 26 3.28 -29.19 -7.11
C ASP A 26 2.41 -29.39 -8.36
N GLY A 27 1.88 -28.27 -8.86
CA GLY A 27 1.18 -28.19 -10.14
C GLY A 27 1.67 -26.99 -10.93
N PRO A 28 2.37 -27.16 -12.07
CA PRO A 28 2.74 -26.06 -12.94
C PRO A 28 1.51 -25.65 -13.76
N GLY A 29 0.71 -24.73 -13.21
CA GLY A 29 -0.49 -24.27 -13.90
C GLY A 29 -1.24 -23.17 -13.19
N GLU A 30 -0.69 -21.96 -13.12
CA GLU A 30 -1.52 -20.78 -12.86
C GLU A 30 -0.95 -19.50 -13.47
N LEU A 31 -1.19 -19.35 -14.78
CA LEU A 31 -1.05 -18.07 -15.47
C LEU A 31 -2.40 -17.33 -15.51
N GLN A 32 -3.20 -17.44 -14.45
CA GLN A 32 -4.59 -16.98 -14.37
C GLN A 32 -4.95 -16.30 -13.03
N ASP A 33 -4.05 -15.57 -12.38
CA ASP A 33 -4.48 -14.58 -11.39
C ASP A 33 -3.51 -13.41 -11.29
N ARG A 34 -3.76 -12.39 -12.10
CA ARG A 34 -3.18 -11.06 -11.91
C ARG A 34 -4.32 -10.06 -11.93
N SER A 35 -4.85 -9.77 -10.74
CA SER A 35 -5.65 -8.58 -10.35
C SER A 35 -7.17 -8.73 -10.23
N ALA A 36 -7.65 -9.75 -9.50
CA ALA A 36 -8.94 -9.64 -8.82
C ALA A 36 -8.75 -9.77 -7.31
N ILE A 37 -8.25 -8.71 -6.66
CA ILE A 37 -8.41 -8.60 -5.20
C ILE A 37 -9.86 -8.20 -4.97
N LEU A 38 -10.67 -9.11 -4.43
CA LEU A 38 -12.01 -8.79 -3.95
C LEU A 38 -11.87 -7.80 -2.78
N ASP A 39 -12.43 -6.60 -2.95
CA ASP A 39 -12.46 -5.60 -1.90
C ASP A 39 -13.60 -5.88 -0.91
N ALA A 40 -13.56 -5.22 0.26
CA ALA A 40 -14.58 -5.42 1.31
C ALA A 40 -16.01 -5.05 0.86
N ARG A 41 -16.16 -4.41 -0.30
CA ARG A 41 -17.42 -3.97 -0.91
C ARG A 41 -17.85 -4.89 -2.06
N GLY A 42 -17.15 -6.01 -2.27
CA GLY A 42 -17.45 -7.00 -3.30
C GLY A 42 -17.07 -6.56 -4.72
N LEU A 43 -16.21 -5.54 -4.89
CA LEU A 43 -15.67 -5.19 -6.21
C LEU A 43 -14.33 -5.89 -6.44
N ASN A 44 -14.04 -6.20 -7.70
CA ASN A 44 -12.72 -6.65 -8.12
C ASN A 44 -11.82 -5.44 -8.34
N LEU A 45 -10.74 -5.32 -7.57
CA LEU A 45 -9.69 -4.35 -7.85
C LEU A 45 -8.88 -4.78 -9.07
N LYS A 46 -9.04 -4.05 -10.19
CA LYS A 46 -8.33 -4.28 -11.46
C LYS A 46 -7.25 -3.23 -11.70
N ILE A 47 -6.03 -3.69 -11.98
CA ILE A 47 -4.91 -2.79 -12.29
C ILE A 47 -4.74 -2.70 -13.80
N ALA A 48 -5.16 -1.59 -14.40
CA ALA A 48 -5.10 -1.37 -15.84
C ALA A 48 -3.75 -0.81 -16.31
N THR A 49 -2.98 -0.17 -15.44
CA THR A 49 -1.62 0.30 -15.76
C THR A 49 -0.77 0.23 -14.49
N GLU A 50 0.30 -0.56 -14.54
CA GLU A 50 1.27 -0.69 -13.45
C GLU A 50 2.43 0.30 -13.58
N PRO A 51 3.08 0.68 -12.46
CA PRO A 51 4.39 1.30 -12.51
C PRO A 51 5.42 0.36 -13.13
N ASN A 52 6.12 0.83 -14.16
CA ASN A 52 7.11 0.04 -14.90
C ASN A 52 8.52 0.66 -14.92
N LYS A 53 8.70 1.82 -14.29
CA LYS A 53 9.97 2.54 -14.23
C LYS A 53 10.22 3.13 -12.85
N ASP A 54 11.49 3.38 -12.56
CA ASP A 54 11.92 4.21 -11.43
C ASP A 54 11.45 5.66 -11.61
N ALA A 55 11.45 6.43 -10.53
CA ALA A 55 11.18 7.86 -10.56
C ALA A 55 12.11 8.62 -9.62
N THR A 56 12.63 9.76 -10.06
CA THR A 56 13.49 10.63 -9.27
C THR A 56 12.77 11.92 -8.95
N CYS A 57 12.57 12.18 -7.66
CA CYS A 57 12.00 13.42 -7.18
C CYS A 57 13.12 14.43 -6.89
N PRO A 58 13.12 15.61 -7.54
CA PRO A 58 14.21 16.58 -7.42
C PRO A 58 14.24 17.21 -6.02
N GLN A 59 15.39 17.75 -5.63
CA GLN A 59 15.50 18.54 -4.40
C GLN A 59 14.46 19.67 -4.42
N ARG A 60 13.79 19.90 -3.28
CA ARG A 60 12.79 20.96 -3.18
C ARG A 60 12.80 21.67 -1.84
N ALA A 61 12.61 22.99 -1.86
CA ALA A 61 12.40 23.77 -0.65
C ALA A 61 11.19 23.25 0.13
N ARG A 62 11.32 23.21 1.46
CA ARG A 62 10.29 22.79 2.39
C ARG A 62 9.74 24.01 3.12
N ALA A 63 8.45 24.01 3.44
CA ALA A 63 7.86 25.07 4.23
C ALA A 63 8.36 25.03 5.70
N GLY A 64 8.56 26.21 6.29
CA GLY A 64 9.06 26.37 7.67
C GLY A 64 10.59 26.38 7.79
N ASN A 65 11.10 26.36 9.02
CA ASN A 65 12.54 26.36 9.33
C ASN A 65 13.15 24.95 9.25
N PHE A 66 12.78 24.20 8.21
CA PHE A 66 13.32 22.88 7.93
C PHE A 66 14.16 22.95 6.65
N GLY A 67 15.24 22.16 6.60
CA GLY A 67 16.04 22.02 5.38
C GLY A 67 15.21 21.50 4.19
N PRO A 68 15.70 21.67 2.95
CA PRO A 68 15.00 21.21 1.76
C PRO A 68 14.81 19.69 1.80
N TYR A 69 13.75 19.21 1.15
CA TYR A 69 13.66 17.80 0.81
C TYR A 69 14.78 17.45 -0.16
N ALA A 70 15.70 16.59 0.26
CA ALA A 70 16.77 16.09 -0.60
C ALA A 70 16.19 15.36 -1.82
N GLN A 71 16.93 15.36 -2.93
CA GLN A 71 16.59 14.52 -4.07
C GLN A 71 16.49 13.05 -3.63
N HIS A 72 15.49 12.34 -4.14
CA HIS A 72 15.33 10.92 -3.85
C HIS A 72 14.93 10.14 -5.10
N LYS A 73 15.55 8.98 -5.32
CA LYS A 73 15.20 8.05 -6.39
C LYS A 73 14.42 6.90 -5.80
N TYR A 74 13.18 6.74 -6.25
CA TYR A 74 12.34 5.59 -5.97
C TYR A 74 12.53 4.52 -7.03
N THR A 75 12.72 3.29 -6.59
CA THR A 75 12.66 2.11 -7.46
C THR A 75 11.23 1.84 -7.91
N LYS A 76 11.06 1.21 -9.07
CA LYS A 76 9.76 0.73 -9.55
C LYS A 76 8.98 -0.08 -8.49
N ASN A 77 9.69 -0.83 -7.64
CA ASN A 77 9.05 -1.64 -6.60
C ASN A 77 8.47 -0.79 -5.48
N GLN A 78 9.20 0.21 -4.99
CA GLN A 78 8.68 1.15 -3.98
C GLN A 78 7.41 1.86 -4.48
N ILE A 79 7.43 2.29 -5.75
CA ILE A 79 6.28 2.93 -6.38
C ILE A 79 5.11 1.95 -6.49
N LYS A 80 5.36 0.71 -6.94
CA LYS A 80 4.34 -0.35 -7.04
C LYS A 80 3.71 -0.67 -5.69
N VAL A 81 4.51 -0.80 -4.63
CA VAL A 81 4.03 -1.07 -3.26
C VAL A 81 3.10 0.04 -2.78
N ALA A 82 3.49 1.31 -2.94
CA ALA A 82 2.64 2.45 -2.56
C ALA A 82 1.36 2.53 -3.41
N PHE A 83 1.47 2.33 -4.72
CA PHE A 83 0.34 2.35 -5.65
C PHE A 83 -0.70 1.27 -5.32
N VAL A 84 -0.27 0.02 -5.14
CA VAL A 84 -1.18 -1.09 -4.84
C VAL A 84 -1.84 -0.90 -3.47
N ALA A 85 -1.10 -0.42 -2.47
CA ALA A 85 -1.66 -0.14 -1.15
C ALA A 85 -2.74 0.96 -1.19
N GLY A 86 -2.45 2.09 -1.87
CA GLY A 86 -3.41 3.16 -2.07
C GLY A 86 -4.64 2.68 -2.84
N ALA A 87 -4.45 1.92 -3.92
CA ALA A 87 -5.54 1.38 -4.71
C ALA A 87 -6.44 0.43 -3.90
N LYS A 88 -5.87 -0.42 -3.04
CA LYS A 88 -6.63 -1.31 -2.15
C LYS A 88 -7.45 -0.53 -1.12
N LEU A 89 -6.87 0.48 -0.49
CA LEU A 89 -7.60 1.35 0.44
C LEU A 89 -8.75 2.08 -0.27
N ALA A 90 -8.51 2.61 -1.47
CA ALA A 90 -9.54 3.28 -2.27
C ALA A 90 -10.67 2.32 -2.66
N ALA A 91 -10.33 1.09 -3.08
CA ALA A 91 -11.28 0.02 -3.40
C ALA A 91 -12.07 -0.43 -2.16
N ASP A 92 -11.46 -0.47 -0.98
CA ASP A 92 -12.18 -0.74 0.27
C ASP A 92 -13.00 0.46 0.78
N GLY A 93 -12.80 1.65 0.23
CA GLY A 93 -13.39 2.89 0.76
C GLY A 93 -12.80 3.30 2.12
N LYS A 94 -11.56 2.92 2.38
CA LYS A 94 -10.82 3.19 3.62
C LYS A 94 -9.78 4.29 3.40
N GLN A 95 -9.46 4.99 4.47
CA GLN A 95 -8.42 6.02 4.51
C GLN A 95 -7.58 5.90 5.78
N VAL A 96 -6.32 6.33 5.72
CA VAL A 96 -5.35 6.24 6.82
C VAL A 96 -4.60 7.56 7.04
N GLY A 97 -4.20 7.78 8.29
CA GLY A 97 -3.42 8.94 8.73
C GLY A 97 -4.19 10.25 8.75
N ASP A 98 -3.53 11.29 9.24
CA ASP A 98 -4.19 12.57 9.60
C ASP A 98 -4.77 13.29 8.38
N ARG A 99 -4.16 13.06 7.21
CA ARG A 99 -4.60 13.60 5.92
C ARG A 99 -5.55 12.70 5.14
N LYS A 100 -5.96 11.55 5.72
CA LYS A 100 -6.93 10.61 5.14
C LYS A 100 -6.53 10.10 3.75
N TYR A 101 -5.38 9.45 3.65
CA TYR A 101 -4.90 8.86 2.39
C TYR A 101 -5.50 7.46 2.15
N PRO A 102 -5.79 7.06 0.89
CA PRO A 102 -5.74 7.88 -0.31
C PRO A 102 -6.89 8.90 -0.32
N HIS A 103 -6.67 10.04 -0.95
CA HIS A 103 -7.70 11.03 -1.19
C HIS A 103 -7.58 11.61 -2.60
N GLU A 104 -8.60 12.36 -3.01
CA GLU A 104 -8.63 13.02 -4.31
C GLU A 104 -7.43 13.95 -4.50
N PHE A 105 -6.85 13.88 -5.69
CA PHE A 105 -5.79 14.78 -6.14
C PHE A 105 -6.39 15.82 -7.09
N GLY A 106 -6.59 17.04 -6.59
CA GLY A 106 -7.25 18.13 -7.32
C GLY A 106 -6.45 18.67 -8.51
N ASN A 107 -5.12 18.50 -8.54
CA ASN A 107 -4.22 18.91 -9.62
C ASN A 107 -4.44 20.36 -10.12
N ALA A 108 -4.60 21.33 -9.21
CA ALA A 108 -4.83 22.73 -9.57
C ALA A 108 -3.66 23.34 -10.35
N GLU A 109 -2.48 22.78 -10.15
CA GLU A 109 -1.19 23.13 -10.75
C GLU A 109 -1.05 22.55 -12.17
N ARG A 110 -2.05 21.78 -12.62
CA ARG A 110 -2.12 21.19 -13.97
C ARG A 110 -0.89 20.37 -14.33
N LEU A 111 -0.37 19.59 -13.37
CA LEU A 111 0.74 18.70 -13.65
C LEU A 111 0.37 17.72 -14.79
N PRO A 112 1.26 17.55 -15.77
CA PRO A 112 0.98 16.74 -16.95
C PRO A 112 1.14 15.26 -16.60
N PHE A 113 0.10 14.69 -16.01
CA PHE A 113 -0.03 13.25 -15.80
C PHE A 113 -0.79 12.61 -16.97
N PRO A 114 -0.34 11.43 -17.47
CA PRO A 114 -1.03 10.67 -18.51
C PRO A 114 -2.28 9.96 -17.97
N CYS A 115 -3.17 10.70 -17.31
CA CYS A 115 -4.35 10.18 -16.63
C CYS A 115 -5.59 11.04 -16.89
N GLY A 116 -6.76 10.41 -16.79
CA GLY A 116 -8.04 11.08 -16.91
C GLY A 116 -8.42 11.90 -15.67
N LYS A 117 -9.72 12.12 -15.47
CA LYS A 117 -10.23 13.13 -14.54
C LYS A 117 -10.08 12.74 -13.06
N ASN A 118 -10.48 11.52 -12.70
CA ASN A 118 -10.58 11.08 -11.31
C ASN A 118 -9.23 10.60 -10.80
N LYS A 119 -8.50 11.44 -10.08
CA LYS A 119 -7.16 11.12 -9.57
C LYS A 119 -7.17 11.04 -8.05
N MET A 120 -6.37 10.12 -7.51
CA MET A 120 -6.07 10.02 -6.09
C MET A 120 -4.56 10.04 -5.88
N GLU A 121 -4.15 10.47 -4.69
CA GLU A 121 -2.76 10.43 -4.25
C GLU A 121 -2.57 9.56 -3.01
N PHE A 122 -1.38 8.95 -2.89
CA PHE A 122 -1.00 8.14 -1.73
C PHE A 122 0.51 8.27 -1.41
N PRO A 123 0.92 8.34 -0.13
CA PRO A 123 2.34 8.50 0.24
C PRO A 123 3.25 7.36 -0.21
N ILE A 124 4.45 7.71 -0.65
CA ILE A 124 5.55 6.76 -0.92
C ILE A 124 6.62 6.92 0.14
N GLN A 125 6.93 5.85 0.85
CA GLN A 125 8.01 5.84 1.83
C GLN A 125 9.35 5.49 1.18
N THR A 126 10.43 6.08 1.68
CA THR A 126 11.80 5.85 1.19
C THR A 126 12.36 4.49 1.60
N ASP A 127 11.75 3.82 2.58
CA ASP A 127 12.14 2.53 3.18
C ASP A 127 11.46 1.30 2.54
N ASN A 128 10.73 1.50 1.43
CA ASN A 128 9.96 0.44 0.75
C ASN A 128 8.79 -0.12 1.59
N GLN A 129 8.40 0.57 2.66
CA GLN A 129 7.22 0.22 3.45
C GLN A 129 5.95 0.91 2.93
N VAL A 130 4.82 0.23 3.12
CA VAL A 130 3.50 0.86 2.90
C VAL A 130 3.26 1.90 3.99
N TYR A 131 2.82 3.09 3.59
CA TYR A 131 2.34 4.08 4.56
C TYR A 131 1.09 3.57 5.26
N ARG A 132 1.14 3.44 6.59
CA ARG A 132 0.06 2.87 7.41
C ARG A 132 -0.76 3.93 8.18
N GLY A 133 -0.42 5.21 8.02
CA GLY A 133 -1.05 6.32 8.74
C GLY A 133 -0.05 7.13 9.56
N GLY A 134 -0.58 8.02 10.40
CA GLY A 134 0.20 9.00 11.17
C GLY A 134 0.45 10.32 10.43
N ASN A 135 1.52 11.00 10.82
CA ASN A 135 1.90 12.29 10.26
C ASN A 135 2.75 12.10 8.99
N SER A 136 2.27 12.65 7.88
CA SER A 136 2.94 12.59 6.57
C SER A 136 3.81 13.82 6.25
N GLY A 137 4.02 14.72 7.22
CA GLY A 137 4.73 15.98 7.03
C GLY A 137 6.20 15.85 6.65
N ASN A 138 6.83 14.68 6.87
CA ASN A 138 8.19 14.36 6.43
C ASN A 138 8.23 13.42 5.22
N ILE A 139 7.06 13.04 4.68
CA ILE A 139 6.94 12.19 3.50
C ILE A 139 6.33 13.10 2.44
N PRO A 140 7.13 13.78 1.59
CA PRO A 140 6.60 14.76 0.64
C PRO A 140 6.08 14.12 -0.66
N ASP A 141 6.45 12.87 -0.92
CA ASP A 141 6.27 12.25 -2.23
C ASP A 141 5.03 11.37 -2.26
N ARG A 142 4.31 11.40 -3.38
CA ARG A 142 3.06 10.65 -3.59
C ARG A 142 3.09 9.90 -4.91
N VAL A 143 2.54 8.69 -4.92
CA VAL A 143 2.02 8.11 -6.16
C VAL A 143 0.72 8.81 -6.51
N VAL A 144 0.51 9.07 -7.79
CA VAL A 144 -0.76 9.53 -8.34
C VAL A 144 -1.33 8.40 -9.19
N PHE A 145 -2.61 8.10 -9.00
CA PHE A 145 -3.32 7.12 -9.80
C PHE A 145 -4.73 7.59 -10.16
N GLU A 146 -5.18 7.22 -11.34
CA GLU A 146 -6.56 7.38 -11.76
C GLU A 146 -7.38 6.19 -11.28
N TRP A 147 -8.66 6.44 -10.99
CA TRP A 147 -9.61 5.39 -10.66
C TRP A 147 -10.95 5.55 -11.39
N ARG A 148 -11.61 4.43 -11.66
CA ARG A 148 -12.98 4.35 -12.15
C ARG A 148 -13.69 3.17 -11.50
N LYS A 149 -14.93 3.38 -11.06
CA LYS A 149 -15.78 2.32 -10.52
C LYS A 149 -16.84 1.89 -11.54
N THR A 150 -17.05 0.59 -11.67
CA THR A 150 -18.20 -0.03 -12.35
C THR A 150 -19.06 -0.78 -11.33
N LYS A 151 -20.09 -1.52 -11.78
CA LYS A 151 -20.91 -2.35 -10.89
C LYS A 151 -20.11 -3.45 -10.19
N LYS A 152 -19.05 -3.98 -10.83
CA LYS A 152 -18.28 -5.13 -10.34
C LYS A 152 -16.80 -4.85 -10.13
N ASP A 153 -16.27 -3.76 -10.68
CA ASP A 153 -14.83 -3.52 -10.71
C ASP A 153 -14.47 -2.13 -10.16
N PHE A 154 -13.36 -2.08 -9.44
CA PHE A 154 -12.64 -0.85 -9.14
C PHE A 154 -11.36 -0.84 -9.97
N ILE A 155 -11.33 -0.04 -11.03
CA ILE A 155 -10.25 -0.03 -12.02
C ILE A 155 -9.30 1.12 -11.68
N VAL A 156 -8.01 0.83 -11.56
CA VAL A 156 -6.96 1.82 -11.29
C VAL A 156 -5.89 1.87 -12.37
N ARG A 157 -5.35 3.06 -12.63
CA ARG A 157 -4.25 3.30 -13.58
C ARG A 157 -3.17 4.16 -12.92
N TYR A 158 -1.94 3.69 -12.90
CA TYR A 158 -0.81 4.49 -12.44
C TYR A 158 -0.56 5.70 -13.36
N CYS A 159 -0.37 6.88 -12.76
CA CYS A 159 -0.14 8.14 -13.48
C CYS A 159 1.33 8.60 -13.41
N GLY A 160 1.94 8.46 -12.23
CA GLY A 160 3.25 9.02 -11.97
C GLY A 160 3.51 9.22 -10.48
N VAL A 161 4.65 9.83 -10.18
CA VAL A 161 5.02 10.27 -8.85
C VAL A 161 5.10 11.80 -8.84
N MET A 162 4.69 12.40 -7.72
CA MET A 162 4.88 13.82 -7.46
C MET A 162 5.50 14.06 -6.09
N ARG A 163 6.05 15.27 -5.93
CA ARG A 163 6.57 15.82 -4.68
C ARG A 163 5.79 17.06 -4.30
N HIS A 164 5.28 17.11 -3.07
CA HIS A 164 4.79 18.35 -2.47
C HIS A 164 5.95 19.32 -2.19
N GLY A 165 5.79 20.56 -2.62
CA GLY A 165 6.65 21.69 -2.29
C GLY A 165 6.08 22.56 -1.17
N THR A 166 6.45 23.84 -1.19
CA THR A 166 5.89 24.86 -0.29
C THR A 166 4.47 25.24 -0.69
N GLY A 167 3.55 25.35 0.28
CA GLY A 167 2.16 25.73 0.02
C GLY A 167 1.39 24.66 -0.73
N ARG A 168 0.78 25.02 -1.86
CA ARG A 168 0.05 24.09 -2.76
C ARG A 168 0.88 23.62 -3.94
N ASP A 169 2.19 23.85 -3.92
CA ASP A 169 3.03 23.51 -5.05
C ASP A 169 3.27 22.00 -5.16
N PHE A 170 3.20 21.48 -6.38
CA PHE A 170 3.55 20.09 -6.70
C PHE A 170 4.53 20.05 -7.87
N LEU A 171 5.46 19.11 -7.81
CA LEU A 171 6.36 18.80 -8.93
C LEU A 171 6.22 17.35 -9.33
N ARG A 172 6.25 17.10 -10.63
CA ARG A 172 6.35 15.73 -11.16
C ARG A 172 7.77 15.19 -10.95
N CYS A 173 7.88 13.94 -10.52
CA CYS A 173 9.13 13.20 -10.48
C CYS A 173 9.36 12.45 -11.80
N ASN A 174 10.62 12.35 -12.24
CA ASN A 174 10.98 11.88 -13.59
C ASN A 174 11.54 10.47 -13.63
#